data_AF-A0A485KYV3-F1
#
_entry.id   AF-A0A485KYV3-F1
#
_cell.length_a   1.000
_cell.length_b   1.000
_cell.length_c   1.000
_cell.angle_alpha   90.00
_cell.angle_beta   90.00
_cell.angle_gamma   90.00
#
_symmetry.space_group_name_H-M   'P 1'
#
loop_
_entity.id
_entity.type
_entity.pdbx_description
1 polymer ?
#
loop_
_entity_poly.entity_id
_entity_poly.type
_entity_poly.pdbx_seq_one_letter_code
_entity_poly.pdbx_strand_id
1 'polypeptide(L)'
;MMTAGFYDELRKLERLHHKNQLVTVWYVKNQIRLLEERTMQLKPTPAESRDAAKFLIQYAPLIVRLMLARRQVQMGMLTWIVMLNRVFGTQTLREFSTALVAGVLQSTHTIRRQFIMQTLIHATRFDCQIILADMDKRDMQSRSVRIEMHRYVTTILQDWLPQDIQYIHSHPTRK
;
A
#
# COMPACT_ATOMS: atom_id res chain seq x y z
N MET A 1 -14.94 -12.02 15.83
CA MET A 1 -14.20 -13.30 15.64
C MET A 1 -13.56 -13.45 14.26
N MET A 2 -14.07 -12.87 13.16
CA MET A 2 -13.50 -13.06 11.81
C MET A 2 -12.13 -12.36 11.58
N THR A 3 -11.83 -11.27 12.28
CA THR A 3 -10.59 -10.50 12.12
C THR A 3 -9.36 -11.13 12.79
N ALA A 4 -9.54 -12.05 13.74
CA ALA A 4 -8.44 -12.68 14.48
C ALA A 4 -7.50 -13.45 13.55
N GLY A 5 -8.06 -14.23 12.62
CA GLY A 5 -7.27 -14.99 11.65
C GLY A 5 -6.43 -14.11 10.71
N PHE A 6 -6.96 -12.93 10.32
CA PHE A 6 -6.22 -11.97 9.50
C PHE A 6 -5.00 -11.40 10.22
N TYR A 7 -5.18 -10.94 11.47
CA TYR A 7 -4.08 -10.39 12.26
C TYR A 7 -3.01 -11.43 12.60
N ASP A 8 -3.40 -12.67 12.83
CA ASP A 8 -2.47 -13.76 13.12
C ASP A 8 -1.61 -14.12 11.90
N GLU A 9 -2.17 -14.12 10.69
CA GLU A 9 -1.38 -14.31 9.47
C GLU A 9 -0.36 -13.17 9.26
N LEU A 10 -0.70 -11.93 9.63
CA LEU A 10 0.24 -10.80 9.51
C LEU A 10 1.39 -10.89 10.53
N ARG A 11 1.08 -11.30 11.77
CA ARG A 11 2.10 -11.58 12.80
C ARG A 11 3.00 -12.75 12.41
N LYS A 12 2.47 -13.79 11.76
CA LYS A 12 3.30 -14.88 11.22
C LYS A 12 4.26 -14.34 10.17
N LEU A 13 3.79 -13.49 9.26
CA LEU A 13 4.64 -12.84 8.26
C LEU A 13 5.80 -12.05 8.88
N GLU A 14 5.51 -11.27 9.93
CA GLU A 14 6.51 -10.54 10.69
C GLU A 14 7.53 -11.44 11.39
N ARG A 15 7.08 -12.53 12.04
CA ARG A 15 7.97 -13.50 12.69
C ARG A 15 8.90 -14.18 11.71
N LEU A 16 8.43 -14.50 10.50
CA LEU A 16 9.26 -15.08 9.45
C LEU A 16 10.36 -14.12 9.02
N HIS A 17 10.02 -12.84 8.89
CA HIS A 17 10.98 -11.80 8.56
C HIS A 17 12.04 -11.61 9.64
N HIS A 18 11.66 -11.72 10.92
CA HIS A 18 12.60 -11.55 12.05
C HIS A 18 13.51 -12.77 12.27
N LYS A 19 13.09 -13.97 11.87
CA LYS A 19 13.80 -15.20 12.26
C LYS A 19 15.13 -15.45 11.55
N ASN A 20 15.56 -14.67 10.55
CA ASN A 20 16.84 -14.84 9.80
C ASN A 20 17.14 -16.27 9.30
N GLN A 21 16.19 -17.20 9.41
CA GLN A 21 16.29 -18.56 8.88
C GLN A 21 16.14 -18.48 7.37
N LEU A 22 16.60 -19.51 6.65
CA LEU A 22 16.44 -19.69 5.21
C LEU A 22 14.94 -19.81 4.84
N VAL A 23 14.17 -18.75 5.04
CA VAL A 23 12.77 -18.65 4.64
C VAL A 23 12.80 -18.55 3.13
N THR A 24 12.42 -19.65 2.49
CA THR A 24 12.37 -19.70 1.03
C THR A 24 11.33 -18.71 0.52
N VAL A 25 11.57 -18.15 -0.67
CA VAL A 25 10.61 -17.30 -1.38
C VAL A 25 9.23 -17.94 -1.46
N TRP A 26 9.19 -19.28 -1.57
CA TRP A 26 7.95 -20.07 -1.56
C TRP A 26 7.14 -19.88 -0.27
N TYR A 27 7.79 -19.92 0.89
CA TYR A 27 7.12 -19.80 2.17
C TYR A 27 6.49 -18.40 2.36
N VAL A 28 7.23 -17.34 2.00
CA VAL A 28 6.70 -15.96 2.03
C VAL A 28 5.49 -15.82 1.11
N LYS A 29 5.55 -16.39 -0.10
CA LYS A 29 4.41 -16.37 -1.03
C LYS A 29 3.19 -17.09 -0.48
N ASN A 30 3.39 -18.25 0.14
CA ASN A 30 2.28 -19.00 0.73
C ASN A 30 1.61 -18.18 1.84
N GLN A 31 2.39 -17.49 2.66
CA GLN A 31 1.88 -16.62 3.71
C GLN A 31 1.09 -15.42 3.15
N ILE A 32 1.55 -14.83 2.04
CA ILE A 32 0.83 -13.75 1.35
C ILE A 32 -0.49 -14.26 0.79
N ARG A 33 -0.50 -15.44 0.17
CA ARG A 33 -1.73 -16.05 -0.34
C ARG A 33 -2.76 -16.29 0.77
N LEU A 34 -2.32 -16.77 1.93
CA LEU A 34 -3.21 -16.91 3.09
C LEU A 34 -3.78 -15.56 3.55
N LEU A 35 -2.96 -14.49 3.53
CA LEU A 35 -3.43 -13.14 3.82
C LEU A 35 -4.49 -12.68 2.80
N GLU A 36 -4.28 -12.92 1.52
CA GLU A 36 -5.27 -12.62 0.46
C GLU A 36 -6.59 -13.36 0.69
N GLU A 37 -6.53 -14.69 0.92
CA GLU A 37 -7.69 -15.53 1.18
C GLU A 37 -8.46 -15.06 2.43
N ARG A 38 -7.75 -14.72 3.52
CA ARG A 38 -8.39 -14.18 4.72
C ARG A 38 -9.00 -12.81 4.48
N THR A 39 -8.35 -11.95 3.73
CA THR A 39 -8.84 -10.59 3.43
C THR A 39 -10.14 -10.63 2.66
N MET A 40 -10.29 -11.53 1.67
CA MET A 40 -11.54 -11.66 0.89
C MET A 40 -12.74 -12.13 1.72
N GLN A 41 -12.49 -12.84 2.81
CA GLN A 41 -13.54 -13.35 3.69
C GLN A 41 -14.04 -12.28 4.67
N LEU A 42 -13.34 -11.14 4.78
CA LEU A 42 -13.72 -10.07 5.69
C LEU A 42 -14.91 -9.28 5.14
N LYS A 43 -15.84 -8.97 6.03
CA LYS A 43 -16.92 -7.99 5.82
C LYS A 43 -16.91 -7.01 7.00
N PRO A 44 -15.87 -6.16 7.09
CA PRO A 44 -15.66 -5.33 8.27
C PRO A 44 -16.72 -4.23 8.35
N THR A 45 -17.19 -3.97 9.56
CA THR A 45 -17.95 -2.76 9.85
C THR A 45 -17.04 -1.52 9.71
N PRO A 46 -17.61 -0.30 9.55
CA PRO A 46 -16.80 0.92 9.46
C PRO A 46 -15.87 1.14 10.67
N ALA A 47 -16.26 0.68 11.87
CA ALA A 47 -15.42 0.74 13.06
C ALA A 47 -14.23 -0.23 12.96
N GLU A 48 -14.49 -1.49 12.60
CA GLU A 48 -13.45 -2.51 12.42
C GLU A 48 -12.44 -2.12 11.32
N SER A 49 -12.89 -1.46 10.24
CA SER A 49 -12.00 -0.96 9.20
C SER A 49 -11.02 0.10 9.72
N ARG A 50 -11.49 1.00 10.60
CA ARG A 50 -10.62 2.01 11.23
C ARG A 50 -9.62 1.39 12.18
N ASP A 51 -10.03 0.40 12.95
CA ASP A 51 -9.12 -0.32 13.87
C ASP A 51 -8.08 -1.12 13.09
N ALA A 52 -8.49 -1.78 12.00
CA ALA A 52 -7.59 -2.46 11.09
C ALA A 52 -6.58 -1.50 10.45
N ALA A 53 -7.00 -0.30 10.05
CA ALA A 53 -6.10 0.73 9.51
C ALA A 53 -4.99 1.10 10.51
N LYS A 54 -5.36 1.36 11.77
CA LYS A 54 -4.41 1.67 12.86
C LYS A 54 -3.45 0.52 13.11
N PHE A 55 -3.95 -0.72 13.08
CA PHE A 55 -3.11 -1.91 13.23
C PHE A 55 -2.12 -2.07 12.08
N LEU A 56 -2.58 -1.91 10.83
CA LEU A 56 -1.77 -2.11 9.62
C LEU A 56 -0.60 -1.12 9.51
N ILE A 57 -0.75 0.10 10.01
CA ILE A 57 0.32 1.11 10.03
C ILE A 57 1.60 0.57 10.70
N GLN A 58 1.46 -0.22 11.76
CA GLN A 58 2.60 -0.80 12.49
C GLN A 58 3.42 -1.75 11.60
N TYR A 59 2.79 -2.34 10.58
CA TYR A 59 3.41 -3.27 9.64
C TYR A 59 3.92 -2.61 8.36
N ALA A 60 3.71 -1.29 8.18
CA ALA A 60 4.14 -0.58 6.97
C ALA A 60 5.62 -0.81 6.62
N PRO A 61 6.60 -0.77 7.56
CA PRO A 61 8.00 -1.03 7.23
C PRO A 61 8.26 -2.43 6.66
N LEU A 62 7.61 -3.46 7.23
CA LEU A 62 7.71 -4.83 6.74
C LEU A 62 7.11 -4.95 5.34
N ILE A 63 5.91 -4.38 5.15
CA ILE A 63 5.18 -4.44 3.89
C ILE A 63 5.96 -3.74 2.78
N VAL A 64 6.56 -2.57 3.05
CA VAL A 64 7.45 -1.87 2.10
C VAL A 64 8.63 -2.75 1.69
N ARG A 65 9.29 -3.41 2.64
CA ARG A 65 10.40 -4.34 2.32
C ARG A 65 9.94 -5.48 1.40
N LEU A 66 8.77 -6.05 1.65
CA LEU A 66 8.23 -7.14 0.85
C LEU A 66 7.76 -6.67 -0.55
N MET A 67 7.19 -5.47 -0.67
CA MET A 67 6.88 -4.86 -1.97
C MET A 67 8.13 -4.62 -2.80
N LEU A 68 9.26 -4.28 -2.16
CA LEU A 68 10.55 -4.06 -2.82
C LEU A 68 11.37 -5.35 -3.06
N ALA A 69 10.86 -6.50 -2.63
CA ALA A 69 11.53 -7.79 -2.74
C ALA A 69 11.54 -8.33 -4.19
N ARG A 70 11.86 -9.62 -4.36
CA ARG A 70 11.84 -10.28 -5.68
C ARG A 70 10.43 -10.25 -6.28
N ARG A 71 10.36 -10.18 -7.61
CA ARG A 71 9.12 -10.01 -8.40
C ARG A 71 7.93 -10.83 -7.90
N GLN A 72 8.12 -12.11 -7.56
CA GLN A 72 7.02 -12.96 -7.12
C GLN A 72 6.40 -12.53 -5.78
N VAL A 73 7.22 -12.08 -4.83
CA VAL A 73 6.76 -11.56 -3.53
C VAL A 73 6.16 -10.17 -3.72
N GLN A 74 6.82 -9.33 -4.51
CA GLN A 74 6.34 -8.00 -4.89
C GLN A 74 4.91 -8.07 -5.47
N MET A 75 4.68 -8.93 -6.46
CA MET A 75 3.36 -9.04 -7.10
C MET A 75 2.28 -9.49 -6.12
N GLY A 76 2.56 -10.50 -5.28
CA GLY A 76 1.60 -10.92 -4.25
C GLY A 76 1.28 -9.81 -3.25
N MET A 77 2.31 -9.10 -2.77
CA MET A 77 2.09 -7.98 -1.86
C MET A 77 1.24 -6.88 -2.49
N LEU A 78 1.53 -6.50 -3.74
CA LEU A 78 0.76 -5.45 -4.43
C LEU A 78 -0.69 -5.88 -4.64
N THR A 79 -0.94 -7.11 -5.07
CA THR A 79 -2.29 -7.68 -5.17
C THR A 79 -3.03 -7.59 -3.83
N TRP A 80 -2.37 -8.02 -2.75
CA TRP A 80 -2.95 -7.94 -1.43
C TRP A 80 -3.25 -6.49 -0.99
N ILE A 81 -2.38 -5.51 -1.28
CA ILE A 81 -2.65 -4.09 -1.01
C ILE A 81 -3.89 -3.58 -1.76
N VAL A 82 -4.06 -3.95 -3.03
CA VAL A 82 -5.28 -3.61 -3.79
C VAL A 82 -6.51 -4.20 -3.12
N MET A 83 -6.43 -5.45 -2.66
CA MET A 83 -7.54 -6.12 -1.97
C MET A 83 -7.88 -5.46 -0.64
N LEU A 84 -6.88 -5.08 0.16
CA LEU A 84 -7.09 -4.34 1.41
C LEU A 84 -7.86 -3.04 1.17
N ASN A 85 -7.47 -2.26 0.17
CA ASN A 85 -8.12 -1.00 -0.18
C ASN A 85 -9.55 -1.22 -0.69
N ARG A 86 -9.83 -2.32 -1.37
CA ARG A 86 -11.18 -2.71 -1.78
C ARG A 86 -12.06 -3.11 -0.61
N VAL A 87 -11.52 -3.84 0.37
CA VAL A 87 -12.28 -4.39 1.52
C VAL A 87 -12.51 -3.35 2.62
N PHE A 88 -11.47 -2.58 2.98
CA PHE A 88 -11.52 -1.62 4.08
C PHE A 88 -11.84 -0.19 3.63
N GLY A 89 -11.72 0.09 2.33
CA GLY A 89 -11.90 1.41 1.73
C GLY A 89 -10.60 2.21 1.65
N THR A 90 -10.39 2.86 0.51
CA THR A 90 -9.18 3.64 0.20
C THR A 90 -8.99 4.82 1.17
N GLN A 91 -10.07 5.50 1.56
CA GLN A 91 -9.99 6.62 2.50
C GLN A 91 -9.67 6.15 3.93
N THR A 92 -10.25 5.01 4.36
CA THR A 92 -9.96 4.43 5.67
C THR A 92 -8.49 4.04 5.79
N LEU A 93 -7.90 3.51 4.72
CA LEU A 93 -6.49 3.11 4.67
C LEU A 93 -5.55 4.24 4.23
N ARG A 94 -5.99 5.50 4.21
CA ARG A 94 -5.19 6.61 3.67
C ARG A 94 -3.86 6.80 4.40
N GLU A 95 -3.87 6.78 5.72
CA GLU A 95 -2.65 6.93 6.54
C GLU A 95 -1.68 5.77 6.31
N PHE A 96 -2.21 4.54 6.28
CA PHE A 96 -1.43 3.34 5.98
C PHE A 96 -0.79 3.42 4.58
N SER A 97 -1.57 3.78 3.56
CA SER A 97 -1.10 3.92 2.18
C SER A 97 -0.06 5.05 2.06
N THR A 98 -0.21 6.13 2.83
CA THR A 98 0.79 7.21 2.93
C THR A 98 2.11 6.69 3.47
N ALA A 99 2.09 5.89 4.54
CA ALA A 99 3.29 5.28 5.10
C ALA A 99 3.97 4.32 4.10
N LEU A 100 3.18 3.55 3.34
CA LEU A 100 3.70 2.68 2.28
C LEU A 100 4.40 3.48 1.17
N VAL A 101 3.76 4.53 0.67
CA VAL A 101 4.34 5.40 -0.37
C VAL A 101 5.62 6.06 0.13
N ALA A 102 5.61 6.62 1.34
CA ALA A 102 6.81 7.21 1.95
C ALA A 102 8.00 6.24 1.94
N GLY A 103 7.77 4.99 2.35
CA GLY A 103 8.83 3.97 2.36
C GLY A 103 9.27 3.53 0.97
N VAL A 104 8.35 3.43 0.00
CA VAL A 104 8.70 3.07 -1.38
C VAL A 104 9.54 4.15 -2.06
N LEU A 105 9.22 5.42 -1.84
CA LEU A 105 9.96 6.56 -2.43
C LEU A 105 11.44 6.55 -1.99
N GLN A 106 11.74 6.13 -0.77
CA GLN A 106 13.11 6.01 -0.25
C GLN A 106 13.94 4.90 -0.93
N SER A 107 13.33 4.03 -1.74
CA SER A 107 14.04 2.97 -2.45
C SER A 107 15.00 3.51 -3.51
N THR A 108 16.23 3.01 -3.54
CA THR A 108 17.20 3.32 -4.61
C THR A 108 16.96 2.53 -5.91
N HIS A 109 16.13 1.48 -5.86
CA HIS A 109 15.82 0.65 -7.04
C HIS A 109 14.75 1.30 -7.93
N THR A 110 15.16 2.24 -8.79
CA THR A 110 14.27 3.07 -9.63
C THR A 110 13.19 2.29 -10.39
N ILE A 111 13.54 1.22 -11.10
CA ILE A 111 12.54 0.45 -11.87
C ILE A 111 11.47 -0.17 -10.96
N ARG A 112 11.88 -0.75 -9.82
CA ARG A 112 10.94 -1.37 -8.88
C ARG A 112 10.08 -0.31 -8.20
N ARG A 113 10.70 0.80 -7.76
CA ARG A 113 10.01 1.94 -7.17
C ARG A 113 8.94 2.48 -8.11
N GLN A 114 9.28 2.72 -9.38
CA GLN A 114 8.34 3.21 -10.39
C GLN A 114 7.15 2.28 -10.60
N PHE A 115 7.42 0.97 -10.72
CA PHE A 115 6.36 -0.01 -10.86
C PHE A 115 5.41 -0.03 -9.64
N ILE A 116 5.96 -0.09 -8.43
CA ILE A 116 5.18 -0.12 -7.18
C ILE A 116 4.36 1.16 -7.04
N MET A 117 5.00 2.32 -7.23
CA MET A 117 4.34 3.63 -7.14
C MET A 117 3.18 3.73 -8.13
N GLN A 118 3.35 3.26 -9.36
CA GLN A 118 2.25 3.25 -10.33
C GLN A 118 1.06 2.42 -9.81
N THR A 119 1.30 1.23 -9.27
CA THR A 119 0.23 0.41 -8.68
C THR A 119 -0.43 1.08 -7.47
N LEU A 120 0.36 1.67 -6.56
CA LEU A 120 -0.15 2.34 -5.36
C LEU A 120 -1.00 3.56 -5.73
N ILE A 121 -0.59 4.35 -6.72
CA ILE A 121 -1.38 5.49 -7.20
C ILE A 121 -2.74 5.01 -7.72
N HIS A 122 -2.80 3.95 -8.52
CA HIS A 122 -4.09 3.49 -9.06
C HIS A 122 -5.00 2.85 -8.00
N ALA A 123 -4.43 2.15 -7.01
CA ALA A 123 -5.21 1.30 -6.10
C ALA A 123 -5.52 1.91 -4.74
N THR A 124 -4.88 3.04 -4.38
CA THR A 124 -4.96 3.59 -3.01
C THR A 124 -5.27 5.08 -3.03
N ARG A 125 -5.44 5.64 -1.83
CA ARG A 125 -5.41 7.08 -1.57
C ARG A 125 -4.38 7.34 -0.49
N PHE A 126 -3.59 8.39 -0.64
CA PHE A 126 -2.56 8.78 0.32
C PHE A 126 -2.41 10.30 0.35
N ASP A 127 -1.69 10.81 1.32
CA ASP A 127 -1.36 12.23 1.37
C ASP A 127 -0.33 12.61 0.29
N CYS A 128 -0.76 13.37 -0.71
CA CYS A 128 0.10 13.83 -1.80
C CYS A 128 1.26 14.72 -1.33
N GLN A 129 1.21 15.29 -0.12
CA GLN A 129 2.34 16.02 0.45
C GLN A 129 3.61 15.18 0.51
N ILE A 130 3.49 13.85 0.63
CA ILE A 130 4.66 12.95 0.64
C ILE A 130 5.41 12.95 -0.70
N ILE A 131 4.72 13.14 -1.81
CA ILE A 131 5.32 13.22 -3.14
C ILE A 131 6.07 14.55 -3.28
N LEU A 132 5.45 15.64 -2.86
CA LEU A 132 6.08 16.96 -2.89
C LEU A 132 7.33 17.00 -2.01
N ALA A 133 7.24 16.48 -0.79
CA ALA A 133 8.38 16.41 0.12
C ALA A 133 9.51 15.49 -0.38
N ASP A 134 9.20 14.48 -1.21
CA ASP A 134 10.21 13.65 -1.87
C ASP A 134 10.82 14.36 -3.10
N MET A 135 10.03 15.13 -3.85
CA MET A 135 10.53 15.97 -4.94
C MET A 135 11.57 16.99 -4.44
N ASP A 136 11.30 17.65 -3.31
CA ASP A 136 12.19 18.65 -2.72
C ASP A 136 13.56 18.06 -2.29
N LYS A 137 13.62 16.76 -2.03
CA LYS A 137 14.84 16.05 -1.62
C LYS A 137 15.64 15.50 -2.79
N ARG A 138 15.05 15.39 -3.97
CA ARG A 138 15.70 14.78 -5.14
C ARG A 138 16.31 15.82 -6.04
N ASP A 139 17.30 15.36 -6.82
CA ASP A 139 17.87 16.17 -7.87
C ASP A 139 16.87 16.38 -9.02
N MET A 140 16.13 17.49 -8.95
CA MET A 140 15.21 17.91 -9.98
C MET A 140 15.90 18.43 -11.25
N GLN A 141 17.24 18.54 -11.29
CA GLN A 141 17.99 18.77 -12.53
C GLN A 141 18.09 17.48 -13.38
N SER A 142 17.94 16.32 -12.75
CA SER A 142 17.86 15.04 -13.47
C SER A 142 16.55 14.91 -14.25
N ARG A 143 16.66 14.76 -15.58
CA ARG A 143 15.51 14.54 -16.47
C ARG A 143 14.70 13.31 -16.08
N SER A 144 15.35 12.22 -15.67
CA SER A 144 14.66 10.98 -15.31
C SER A 144 13.82 11.15 -14.04
N VAL A 145 14.33 11.88 -13.05
CA VAL A 145 13.58 12.20 -11.82
C VAL A 145 12.39 13.10 -12.14
N ARG A 146 12.57 14.14 -12.96
CA ARG A 146 11.45 15.02 -13.37
C ARG A 146 10.35 14.25 -14.09
N ILE A 147 10.70 13.35 -15.02
CA ILE A 147 9.72 12.54 -15.75
C ILE A 147 8.97 11.61 -14.80
N GLU A 148 9.68 10.95 -13.88
CA GLU A 148 9.08 10.07 -12.87
C GLU A 148 8.06 10.82 -12.00
N MET A 149 8.46 11.96 -11.44
CA MET A 149 7.60 12.77 -10.56
C MET A 149 6.43 13.39 -11.31
N HIS A 150 6.66 13.91 -12.52
CA HIS A 150 5.60 14.40 -13.39
C HIS A 150 4.57 13.30 -13.67
N ARG A 151 5.02 12.07 -13.97
CA ARG A 151 4.12 10.94 -14.21
C ARG A 151 3.27 10.64 -12.98
N TYR A 152 3.86 10.62 -11.78
CA TYR A 152 3.09 10.38 -10.55
C TYR A 152 2.01 11.44 -10.34
N VAL A 153 2.37 12.72 -10.43
CA VAL A 153 1.43 13.83 -10.23
C VAL A 153 0.32 13.81 -11.28
N THR A 154 0.67 13.63 -12.56
CA THR A 154 -0.31 13.58 -13.66
C THR A 154 -1.28 12.42 -13.47
N THR A 155 -0.80 11.22 -13.11
CA THR A 155 -1.70 10.07 -12.87
C THR A 155 -2.61 10.31 -11.67
N ILE A 156 -2.11 10.88 -10.58
CA ILE A 156 -2.96 11.25 -9.43
C ILE A 156 -4.07 12.22 -9.85
N LEU A 157 -3.71 13.29 -10.57
CA LEU A 157 -4.67 14.31 -11.01
C LEU A 157 -5.71 13.77 -12.00
N GLN A 158 -5.33 12.82 -12.84
CA GLN A 158 -6.24 12.22 -13.83
C GLN A 158 -7.16 11.17 -13.20
N ASP A 159 -6.62 10.30 -12.35
CA ASP A 159 -7.34 9.11 -11.89
C ASP A 159 -8.10 9.34 -10.58
N TRP A 160 -7.61 10.20 -9.69
CA TRP A 160 -8.24 10.39 -8.39
C TRP A 160 -9.38 11.41 -8.44
N LEU A 161 -9.18 12.55 -9.12
CA LEU A 161 -10.16 13.64 -9.17
C LEU A 161 -11.58 13.15 -9.56
N PRO A 162 -11.76 12.38 -10.66
CA PRO A 162 -13.10 11.94 -11.06
C PRO A 162 -13.76 11.02 -10.02
N GLN A 163 -12.97 10.15 -9.39
CA GLN A 163 -13.45 9.17 -8.41
C GLN A 163 -13.80 9.83 -7.07
N ASP A 164 -12.99 10.81 -6.65
CA ASP A 164 -13.19 11.52 -5.39
C ASP A 164 -14.41 12.46 -5.49
N ILE A 165 -14.65 13.07 -6.67
CA ILE A 165 -15.88 13.86 -6.94
C ILE A 165 -17.13 12.96 -6.86
N GLN A 166 -17.11 11.78 -7.48
CA GLN A 166 -18.22 10.82 -7.40
C GLN A 166 -18.47 10.31 -5.98
N TYR A 167 -17.42 10.12 -5.19
CA TYR A 167 -17.53 9.74 -3.78
C TYR A 167 -18.21 10.82 -2.94
N ILE A 168 -17.83 12.09 -3.12
CA ILE A 168 -18.44 13.23 -2.41
C ILE A 168 -19.92 13.36 -2.77
N HIS A 169 -20.29 13.19 -4.04
CA HIS A 169 -21.69 13.27 -4.48
C HIS A 169 -22.56 12.11 -3.96
N SER A 170 -21.98 10.91 -3.78
CA SER A 170 -22.71 9.73 -3.27
C SER A 170 -22.80 9.66 -1.75
N HIS A 171 -21.91 10.36 -1.04
CA HIS A 171 -21.88 10.43 0.42
C HIS A 171 -21.78 11.89 0.88
N PRO A 172 -22.83 12.71 0.68
CA PRO A 172 -22.80 14.11 1.07
C PRO A 172 -22.56 14.19 2.58
N THR A 173 -21.43 14.78 2.98
CA THR A 173 -21.20 15.15 4.37
C THR A 173 -22.31 16.10 4.78
N ARG A 174 -23.26 15.62 5.60
CA ARG A 174 -24.23 16.48 6.27
C ARG A 174 -23.42 17.47 7.13
N LYS A 175 -23.49 18.75 6.75
CA LYS A 175 -23.08 19.85 7.62
C LYS A 175 -24.03 19.95 8.81
#